data_AF-A0A5B9QPE5-F1
#
_entry.id   AF-A0A5B9QPE5-F1
#
_cell.length_a   1.000
_cell.length_b   1.000
_cell.length_c   1.000
_cell.angle_alpha   90.00
_cell.angle_beta   90.00
_cell.angle_gamma   90.00
#
_symmetry.space_group_name_H-M   'P 1'
#
loop_
_entity.id
_entity.type
_entity.pdbx_description
1 polymer ?
#
loop_
_entity_poly.entity_id
_entity_poly.type
_entity_poly.pdbx_seq_one_letter_code
_entity_poly.pdbx_strand_id
1 'polypeptide(L)'
;MTPWFSIAVLASQAAEPLRGSQQTELMCTVTAMAILVTMTLALIRAMLGPTVFDRVLALNMFGTKTVLLICVVDFLLNRDDFLDLALLYSLMNFIGMVALLRFTEYGSFGGDRIR
;
A
#
# COMPACT_ATOMS: atom_id res chain seq x y z
N MET A 1 26.05 39.79 -11.18
CA MET A 1 24.59 39.76 -11.45
C MET A 1 24.32 38.63 -12.44
N THR A 2 24.22 37.41 -11.90
CA THR A 2 23.83 36.07 -12.45
C THR A 2 24.33 35.08 -11.38
N PRO A 3 23.74 33.88 -11.12
CA PRO A 3 23.13 32.96 -12.08
C PRO A 3 21.95 32.11 -11.52
N TRP A 4 21.07 32.67 -10.66
CA TRP A 4 20.03 31.86 -10.00
C TRP A 4 19.08 31.13 -10.97
N PHE A 5 18.78 31.71 -12.13
CA PHE A 5 18.01 31.03 -13.19
C PHE A 5 18.75 29.82 -13.79
N SER A 6 20.07 29.86 -13.93
CA SER A 6 20.86 28.72 -14.43
C SER A 6 20.83 27.56 -13.45
N ILE A 7 20.88 27.83 -12.14
CA ILE A 7 20.81 26.79 -11.10
C ILE A 7 19.41 26.19 -11.03
N ALA A 8 18.35 27.01 -11.13
CA ALA A 8 16.98 26.52 -11.16
C ALA A 8 16.69 25.67 -12.41
N VAL A 9 17.20 26.07 -13.57
CA VAL A 9 17.08 25.31 -14.83
C VAL A 9 17.92 24.04 -14.81
N LEU A 10 19.13 24.05 -14.24
CA LEU A 10 19.92 22.83 -14.03
C LEU A 10 19.25 21.89 -13.02
N ALA A 11 18.64 22.41 -11.95
CA ALA A 11 17.90 21.62 -10.97
C ALA A 11 16.63 21.00 -11.57
N SER A 12 15.93 21.72 -12.47
CA SER A 12 14.78 21.15 -13.19
C SER A 12 15.18 20.13 -14.25
N GLN A 13 16.38 20.25 -14.84
CA GLN A 13 16.90 19.26 -15.80
C GLN A 13 17.51 18.03 -15.11
N ALA A 14 18.03 18.16 -13.89
CA ALA A 14 18.46 17.01 -13.07
C ALA A 14 17.28 16.20 -12.52
N ALA A 15 16.07 16.77 -12.50
CA ALA A 15 14.82 16.06 -12.28
C ALA A 15 14.38 15.34 -13.58
N GLU A 16 15.26 14.48 -14.10
CA GLU A 16 14.93 13.61 -15.23
C GLU A 16 13.72 12.72 -14.84
N PRO A 17 12.68 12.63 -15.68
CA PRO A 17 11.60 11.68 -15.45
C PRO A 17 12.18 10.28 -15.70
N LEU A 18 12.49 9.56 -14.62
CA LEU A 18 12.87 8.14 -14.68
C LEU A 18 11.76 7.27 -15.31
N ARG A 19 10.54 7.80 -15.44
CA ARG A 19 9.38 7.14 -16.03
C ARG A 19 9.63 6.85 -17.52
N GLY A 20 9.73 5.56 -17.86
CA GLY A 20 9.98 5.07 -19.23
C GLY A 20 11.41 4.59 -19.50
N SER A 21 12.32 4.67 -18.51
CA SER A 21 13.63 4.02 -18.64
C SER A 21 13.49 2.52 -18.36
N GLN A 22 14.18 1.69 -19.16
CA GLN A 22 14.20 0.22 -18.99
C GLN A 22 14.61 -0.18 -17.55
N GLN A 23 15.43 0.62 -16.88
CA GLN A 23 15.84 0.38 -15.50
C GLN A 23 14.67 0.53 -14.52
N THR A 24 13.80 1.51 -14.72
CA THR A 24 12.66 1.77 -13.84
C THR A 24 11.58 0.71 -13.99
N GLU A 25 11.34 0.23 -15.22
CA GLU A 25 10.45 -0.92 -15.47
C GLU A 25 10.96 -2.21 -14.79
N LEU A 26 12.27 -2.46 -14.86
CA LEU A 26 12.89 -3.58 -14.17
C LEU A 26 12.79 -3.46 -12.65
N MET A 27 13.02 -2.27 -12.09
CA MET A 27 12.87 -2.00 -10.66
C MET A 27 11.43 -2.23 -10.17
N CYS A 28 10.43 -1.74 -10.91
CA CYS A 28 9.02 -1.94 -10.59
C CYS A 28 8.63 -3.42 -10.67
N THR A 29 9.12 -4.15 -11.67
CA THR A 29 8.86 -5.59 -11.82
C THR A 29 9.45 -6.41 -10.66
N VAL A 30 10.70 -6.13 -10.28
CA VAL A 30 11.34 -6.78 -9.12
C VAL A 30 10.59 -6.46 -7.83
N THR A 31 10.15 -5.21 -7.67
CA THR A 31 9.34 -4.77 -6.53
C THR A 31 8.01 -5.52 -6.48
N ALA A 32 7.29 -5.63 -7.60
CA ALA A 32 6.03 -6.38 -7.70
C ALA A 32 6.22 -7.86 -7.33
N MET A 33 7.28 -8.50 -7.84
CA MET A 33 7.61 -9.90 -7.50
C MET A 33 7.92 -10.07 -6.00
N ALA A 34 8.70 -9.16 -5.41
CA ALA A 34 8.99 -9.18 -3.98
C ALA A 34 7.71 -9.01 -3.14
N ILE A 35 6.82 -8.10 -3.55
CA ILE A 35 5.51 -7.89 -2.91
C ILE A 35 4.68 -9.16 -2.98
N LEU A 36 4.58 -9.81 -4.14
CA LEU A 36 3.83 -11.06 -4.31
C LEU A 36 4.36 -12.16 -3.41
N VAL A 37 5.69 -12.36 -3.36
CA VAL A 37 6.32 -13.34 -2.47
C VAL A 37 5.93 -13.05 -1.02
N THR A 38 6.11 -11.81 -0.56
CA THR A 38 5.77 -11.45 0.82
C THR A 38 4.28 -11.56 1.13
N MET A 39 3.38 -11.35 0.15
CA MET A 39 1.94 -11.60 0.28
C MET A 39 1.65 -13.09 0.44
N THR A 40 2.31 -13.96 -0.32
CA THR A 40 2.15 -15.41 -0.16
C THR A 40 2.58 -15.87 1.23
N LEU A 41 3.73 -15.39 1.73
CA LEU A 41 4.17 -15.70 3.09
C LEU A 41 3.18 -15.19 4.16
N ALA A 42 2.63 -13.98 3.97
CA ALA A 42 1.63 -13.42 4.88
C ALA A 42 0.35 -14.26 4.93
N LEU A 43 -0.12 -14.75 3.78
CA LEU A 43 -1.28 -15.64 3.70
C LEU A 43 -1.03 -16.99 4.38
N ILE A 44 0.16 -17.58 4.16
CA ILE A 44 0.55 -18.81 4.85
C ILE A 44 0.52 -18.60 6.38
N ARG A 45 1.06 -17.48 6.87
CA ARG A 45 1.00 -17.12 8.30
C ARG A 45 -0.43 -16.88 8.79
N ALA A 46 -1.30 -16.28 7.97
CA ALA A 46 -2.70 -16.06 8.32
C ALA A 46 -3.46 -17.38 8.52
N MET A 47 -3.17 -18.40 7.70
CA MET A 47 -3.80 -19.72 7.83
C MET A 47 -3.23 -20.52 9.02
N LEU A 48 -1.92 -20.45 9.25
CA LEU A 48 -1.24 -21.17 10.34
C LEU A 48 -1.35 -20.46 11.70
N GLY A 49 -1.85 -19.23 11.73
CA GLY A 49 -1.99 -18.44 12.95
C GLY A 49 -2.88 -19.11 14.00
N PRO A 50 -2.35 -19.45 15.20
CA PRO A 50 -3.11 -20.08 16.27
C PRO A 50 -4.07 -19.12 16.96
N THR A 51 -3.71 -17.82 17.03
CA THR A 51 -4.53 -16.80 17.67
C THR A 51 -5.33 -15.99 16.64
N VAL A 52 -6.50 -15.49 17.02
CA VAL A 52 -7.29 -14.57 16.18
C VAL A 52 -6.48 -13.31 15.85
N PHE A 53 -5.68 -12.83 16.80
CA PHE A 53 -4.82 -11.66 16.64
C PHE A 53 -3.73 -11.88 15.58
N ASP A 54 -3.09 -13.06 15.54
CA ASP A 54 -2.11 -13.41 14.49
C ASP A 54 -2.74 -13.37 13.10
N ARG A 55 -4.00 -13.82 12.98
CA ARG A 55 -4.74 -13.79 11.71
C ARG A 55 -5.08 -12.35 11.30
N VAL A 56 -5.56 -11.53 12.24
CA VAL A 56 -5.87 -10.11 12.01
C VAL A 56 -4.62 -9.34 11.59
N LEU A 57 -3.49 -9.56 12.27
CA LEU A 57 -2.21 -8.95 11.93
C LEU A 57 -1.73 -9.37 10.54
N ALA A 58 -1.85 -10.67 10.22
CA ALA A 58 -1.49 -11.17 8.90
C ALA A 58 -2.39 -10.60 7.79
N LEU A 59 -3.70 -10.44 8.04
CA LEU A 59 -4.63 -9.79 7.11
C LEU A 59 -4.28 -8.31 6.88
N ASN A 60 -3.90 -7.57 7.92
CA ASN A 60 -3.46 -6.18 7.79
C ASN A 60 -2.16 -6.08 6.96
N MET A 61 -1.20 -6.97 7.22
CA MET A 61 0.04 -7.05 6.45
C MET A 61 -0.17 -7.46 4.99
N PHE A 62 -1.22 -8.22 4.71
CA PHE A 62 -1.63 -8.56 3.36
C PHE A 62 -2.28 -7.36 2.65
N GLY A 63 -3.28 -6.72 3.28
CA GLY A 63 -4.01 -5.60 2.70
C GLY A 63 -3.13 -4.39 2.37
N THR A 64 -2.14 -4.08 3.22
CA THR A 64 -1.16 -3.01 2.94
C THR A 64 -0.26 -3.32 1.74
N LYS A 65 0.11 -4.59 1.52
CA LYS A 65 0.87 -5.02 0.34
C LYS A 65 0.03 -4.97 -0.94
N THR A 66 -1.26 -5.26 -0.85
CA THR A 66 -2.18 -5.11 -1.99
C THR A 66 -2.21 -3.67 -2.50
N VAL A 67 -2.27 -2.68 -1.60
CA VAL A 67 -2.23 -1.25 -1.99
C VAL A 67 -0.93 -0.91 -2.69
N LEU A 68 0.21 -1.36 -2.16
CA LEU A 68 1.51 -1.17 -2.80
C LEU A 68 1.56 -1.81 -4.19
N LEU A 69 0.99 -3.00 -4.35
CA LEU A 69 0.90 -3.68 -5.64
C LEU A 69 0.08 -2.86 -6.66
N ILE A 70 -1.06 -2.29 -6.24
CA ILE A 70 -1.87 -1.42 -7.11
C ILE A 70 -1.06 -0.21 -7.55
N CYS A 71 -0.33 0.45 -6.65
CA CYS A 71 0.53 1.59 -7.00
C CYS A 71 1.66 1.21 -7.98
N VAL A 72 2.28 0.05 -7.81
CA VAL A 72 3.34 -0.42 -8.73
C VAL A 72 2.76 -0.74 -10.10
N VAL A 73 1.57 -1.35 -10.16
CA VAL A 73 0.87 -1.66 -11.41
C VAL A 73 0.41 -0.38 -12.12
N ASP A 74 -0.11 0.60 -11.40
CA ASP A 74 -0.47 1.93 -11.90
C ASP A 74 0.73 2.60 -12.59
N PHE A 75 1.88 2.58 -11.94
CA PHE A 75 3.14 3.09 -12.50
C PHE A 75 3.57 2.33 -13.77
N LEU A 76 3.44 1.00 -13.80
CA LEU A 76 3.80 0.18 -14.96
C LEU A 76 2.85 0.40 -16.16
N LEU A 77 1.57 0.68 -15.90
CA LEU A 77 0.56 0.91 -16.93
C LEU A 77 0.62 2.32 -17.54
N ASN A 78 1.50 3.21 -17.04
CA ASN A 78 1.60 4.62 -17.44
C ASN A 78 0.26 5.37 -17.38
N ARG A 79 -0.64 4.93 -16.49
CA ARG A 79 -1.95 5.54 -16.27
C ARG A 79 -2.09 5.76 -14.79
N ASP A 80 -2.13 7.02 -14.36
CA ASP A 80 -2.25 7.40 -12.95
C ASP A 80 -3.71 7.34 -12.43
N ASP A 81 -4.64 6.85 -13.28
CA ASP A 81 -6.07 6.72 -12.97
C ASP A 81 -6.36 5.71 -11.83
N PHE A 82 -5.44 4.78 -11.55
CA PHE A 82 -5.62 3.75 -10.51
C PHE A 82 -5.07 4.18 -9.15
N LEU A 83 -4.38 5.31 -9.07
CA LEU A 83 -3.85 5.85 -7.82
C LEU A 83 -4.98 6.26 -6.87
N ASP A 84 -6.08 6.82 -7.40
CA ASP A 84 -7.31 7.09 -6.64
C ASP A 84 -7.93 5.79 -6.09
N LEU A 85 -7.91 4.72 -6.89
CA LEU A 85 -8.37 3.40 -6.47
C LEU A 85 -7.46 2.83 -5.37
N ALA A 86 -6.14 3.00 -5.48
CA ALA A 86 -5.19 2.59 -4.45
C ALA A 86 -5.42 3.31 -3.12
N LEU A 87 -5.66 4.62 -3.16
CA LEU A 87 -6.01 5.42 -1.97
C LEU A 87 -7.33 4.95 -1.35
N LEU A 88 -8.34 4.67 -2.18
CA LEU A 88 -9.62 4.12 -1.72
C LEU A 88 -9.44 2.76 -1.02
N TYR A 89 -8.67 1.85 -1.62
CA TYR A 89 -8.38 0.54 -1.01
C TYR A 89 -7.55 0.66 0.26
N SER A 90 -6.63 1.62 0.33
CA SER A 90 -5.85 1.91 1.54
C SER A 90 -6.77 2.33 2.69
N LEU A 91 -7.68 3.25 2.43
CA LEU A 91 -8.65 3.72 3.42
C LEU A 91 -9.58 2.58 3.84
N MET A 92 -10.06 1.77 2.90
CA MET A 92 -10.93 0.63 3.18
C MET A 92 -10.22 -0.42 4.05
N ASN A 93 -8.94 -0.72 3.75
CA ASN A 93 -8.14 -1.65 4.55
C ASN A 93 -7.91 -1.13 5.97
N PHE A 94 -7.65 0.17 6.14
CA PHE A 94 -7.49 0.78 7.46
C PHE A 94 -8.79 0.74 8.27
N ILE A 95 -9.90 1.21 7.70
CA ILE A 95 -11.22 1.21 8.36
C ILE A 95 -11.65 -0.21 8.70
N GLY A 96 -11.49 -1.16 7.77
CA GLY A 96 -11.85 -2.56 7.99
C GLY A 96 -11.10 -3.18 9.17
N MET A 97 -9.80 -2.89 9.31
CA MET A 97 -9.01 -3.41 10.42
C MET A 97 -9.40 -2.77 11.76
N VAL A 98 -9.62 -1.44 11.79
CA VAL A 98 -10.12 -0.74 12.99
C VAL A 98 -11.49 -1.27 13.41
N ALA A 99 -12.40 -1.48 12.45
CA ALA A 99 -13.72 -2.04 12.72
C ALA A 99 -13.63 -3.47 13.27
N LEU A 100 -12.75 -4.30 12.71
CA LEU A 100 -12.50 -5.65 13.19
C LEU A 100 -11.96 -5.66 14.62
N LEU A 101 -10.96 -4.82 14.92
CA LEU A 101 -10.43 -4.70 16.29
C LEU A 101 -11.51 -4.25 17.28
N ARG A 102 -12.28 -3.21 16.92
CA ARG A 102 -13.42 -2.73 17.73
C ARG A 102 -14.43 -3.83 17.98
N PHE A 103 -14.73 -4.65 16.97
CA PHE A 103 -15.64 -5.77 17.13
C PHE A 103 -15.07 -6.83 18.10
N THR A 104 -13.78 -7.17 17.97
CA THR A 104 -13.14 -8.15 18.86
C THR A 104 -13.00 -7.69 20.31
N GLU A 105 -12.85 -6.38 20.54
CA GLU A 105 -12.69 -5.80 21.88
C GLU A 105 -14.04 -5.58 22.59
N TYR A 106 -15.06 -5.09 21.87
CA TYR A 106 -16.33 -4.70 22.50
C TYR A 106 -17.45 -5.73 22.35
N GLY A 107 -17.33 -6.71 21.45
CA GLY A 107 -18.29 -7.82 21.27
C GLY A 107 -19.72 -7.42 20.84
N SER A 108 -20.09 -6.14 20.95
CA SER A 108 -21.38 -5.56 20.61
C SER A 108 -21.20 -4.11 20.15
N PHE A 109 -21.83 -3.75 19.03
CA PHE A 109 -21.93 -2.37 18.54
C PHE A 109 -23.04 -1.56 19.25
N GLY A 110 -23.78 -2.15 20.20
CA GLY A 110 -24.89 -1.53 20.91
C GLY A 110 -24.65 -1.48 22.41
N GLY A 111 -24.40 -0.28 22.94
CA GLY A 111 -24.41 -0.03 24.37
C GLY A 111 -25.83 0.11 24.88
N ASP A 112 -26.53 -1.00 25.13
CA ASP A 112 -27.71 -0.98 25.99
C ASP A 112 -27.25 -1.03 27.46
N ARG A 113 -26.97 0.16 28.00
CA ARG A 113 -26.96 0.40 29.44
C ARG A 113 -28.12 1.32 29.78
N ILE A 114 -29.32 0.73 29.83
CA ILE A 114 -30.42 1.28 30.64
C ILE A 114 -30.44 0.51 31.95
N ARG A 115 -29.77 1.07 32.96
CA ARG A 115 -30.05 0.89 34.40
C ARG A 115 -29.64 2.15 35.12
#